data_AF-A0A8T5T0N8-F1
#
_entry.id   AF-A0A8T5T0N8-F1
#
_cell.length_a   1.000
_cell.length_b   1.000
_cell.length_c   1.000
_cell.angle_alpha   90.00
_cell.angle_beta   90.00
_cell.angle_gamma   90.00
#
_symmetry.space_group_name_H-M   'P 1'
#
loop_
_entity.id
_entity.type
_entity.pdbx_description
1 polymer ?
#
loop_
_entity_poly.entity_id
_entity_poly.type
_entity_poly.pdbx_seq_one_letter_code
_entity_poly.pdbx_strand_id
1 'polypeptide(L)'
;KEPDPSEVKDPNIWKLDVGEIHDPAKKCFDHHQKGMGEECTLSLLLKHWGAWSIANEVHRWLKYVVIKDASGPLEVIKQLEISYTIMGVLDSFVQRTILDHFREQRVIKKGHLLFSLMEIIGNHFFELIDEYTTTLEEVNKKIEFEIIEGVQTVLCPDILGHSSTLVRIIKDKMREKWPDLRGGIAVYPNKRVKGSIAIKRFENDPRVDFTRISDYEKVIYSHPEGFFISVEQIPEELLKKYIKDAIIK
;
A
#
# COMPACT_ATOMS: atom_id res chain seq x y z
N LYS A 1 -16.07 -15.03 -23.24
CA LYS A 1 -16.45 -15.57 -24.56
C LYS A 1 -15.15 -15.72 -25.33
N GLU A 2 -14.89 -16.87 -25.95
CA GLU A 2 -13.75 -16.99 -26.84
C GLU A 2 -13.87 -15.95 -27.98
N PRO A 3 -12.81 -15.18 -28.27
CA PRO A 3 -12.82 -14.20 -29.33
C PRO A 3 -12.96 -14.90 -30.68
N ASP A 4 -13.71 -14.29 -31.59
CA ASP A 4 -13.74 -14.75 -32.98
C ASP A 4 -12.32 -14.63 -33.58
N PRO A 5 -11.87 -15.55 -34.45
CA PRO A 5 -10.60 -15.42 -35.17
C PRO A 5 -10.36 -14.05 -35.84
N SER A 6 -11.40 -13.34 -36.28
CA SER A 6 -11.29 -11.98 -36.78
C SER A 6 -10.99 -10.96 -35.68
N GLU A 7 -11.60 -11.11 -34.49
CA GLU A 7 -11.35 -10.26 -33.34
C GLU A 7 -9.91 -10.43 -32.87
N VAL A 8 -9.39 -11.67 -32.80
CA VAL A 8 -7.99 -11.98 -32.42
C VAL A 8 -6.98 -11.23 -33.31
N LYS A 9 -7.31 -11.04 -34.59
CA LYS A 9 -6.42 -10.36 -35.55
C LYS A 9 -6.56 -8.84 -35.57
N ASP A 10 -7.61 -8.28 -34.97
CA ASP A 10 -7.88 -6.83 -35.00
C ASP A 10 -7.02 -6.08 -33.96
N PRO A 11 -6.08 -5.19 -34.37
CA PRO A 11 -5.24 -4.43 -33.43
C PRO A 11 -5.99 -3.30 -32.70
N ASN A 12 -7.26 -3.05 -32.99
CA ASN A 12 -8.08 -2.07 -32.27
C ASN A 12 -8.79 -2.69 -31.06
N ILE A 13 -8.88 -4.02 -31.01
CA ILE A 13 -9.52 -4.75 -29.92
C ILE A 13 -8.44 -5.25 -28.96
N TRP A 14 -8.58 -4.87 -27.69
CA TRP A 14 -7.79 -5.45 -26.61
C TRP A 14 -8.36 -6.82 -26.25
N LYS A 15 -7.53 -7.86 -26.32
CA LYS A 15 -7.88 -9.22 -25.88
C LYS A 15 -7.12 -9.50 -24.61
N LEU A 16 -7.87 -9.73 -23.54
CA LEU A 16 -7.37 -9.91 -22.20
C LEU A 16 -7.80 -11.30 -21.75
N ASP A 17 -6.84 -12.13 -21.38
CA ASP A 17 -7.09 -13.48 -20.86
C ASP A 17 -7.78 -14.44 -21.83
N VAL A 18 -7.68 -14.16 -23.13
CA VAL A 18 -8.29 -14.97 -24.18
C VAL A 18 -7.44 -15.01 -25.45
N GLY A 19 -7.58 -16.10 -26.22
CA GLY A 19 -6.98 -16.26 -27.55
C GLY A 19 -5.64 -17.01 -27.56
N GLU A 20 -5.17 -17.52 -26.41
CA GLU A 20 -3.98 -18.39 -26.28
C GLU A 20 -2.70 -17.78 -26.89
N ILE A 21 -2.61 -16.44 -26.96
CA ILE A 21 -1.50 -15.70 -27.54
C ILE A 21 -1.15 -14.48 -26.69
N HIS A 22 0.12 -14.36 -26.28
CA HIS A 22 0.70 -13.09 -25.85
C HIS A 22 1.40 -12.38 -27.04
N ASP A 23 0.80 -11.30 -27.51
CA ASP A 23 1.35 -10.43 -28.55
C ASP A 23 0.92 -8.97 -28.27
N PRO A 24 1.78 -8.17 -27.60
CA PRO A 24 1.49 -6.78 -27.30
C PRO A 24 1.20 -5.92 -28.54
N ALA A 25 1.79 -6.23 -29.70
CA ALA A 25 1.58 -5.47 -30.93
C ALA A 25 0.15 -5.64 -31.47
N LYS A 26 -0.48 -6.77 -31.17
CA LYS A 26 -1.89 -7.07 -31.47
C LYS A 26 -2.84 -6.84 -30.30
N LYS A 27 -2.33 -6.25 -29.20
CA LYS A 27 -3.04 -6.06 -27.93
C LYS A 27 -3.65 -7.36 -27.39
N CYS A 28 -2.92 -8.47 -27.53
CA CYS A 28 -3.31 -9.77 -27.04
C CYS A 28 -2.48 -10.10 -25.80
N PHE A 29 -3.13 -10.18 -24.65
CA PHE A 29 -2.52 -10.41 -23.34
C PHE A 29 -3.19 -11.63 -22.71
N ASP A 30 -2.78 -12.81 -23.16
CA ASP A 30 -3.22 -14.11 -22.63
C ASP A 30 -2.01 -14.83 -22.02
N HIS A 31 -2.23 -15.56 -20.93
CA HIS A 31 -1.17 -16.28 -20.20
C HIS A 31 -1.32 -17.81 -20.21
N HIS A 32 -2.34 -18.36 -20.88
CA HIS A 32 -2.66 -19.79 -20.90
C HIS A 32 -1.70 -20.63 -21.78
N GLN A 33 -0.66 -20.00 -22.32
CA GLN A 33 0.33 -20.64 -23.16
C GLN A 33 1.38 -21.39 -22.33
N LYS A 34 1.93 -22.48 -22.87
CA LYS A 34 3.04 -23.19 -22.22
C LYS A 34 4.26 -22.27 -22.09
N GLY A 35 4.86 -22.25 -20.90
CA GLY A 35 6.10 -21.53 -20.63
C GLY A 35 5.93 -20.07 -20.20
N MET A 36 4.69 -19.60 -19.96
CA MET A 36 4.42 -18.25 -19.46
C MET A 36 4.88 -18.03 -18.00
N GLY A 37 5.17 -19.09 -17.25
CA GLY A 37 5.63 -18.99 -15.86
C GLY A 37 4.56 -18.46 -14.93
N GLU A 38 4.97 -17.67 -13.92
CA GLU A 38 4.06 -17.02 -12.96
C GLU A 38 3.57 -15.67 -13.48
N GLU A 39 3.06 -15.66 -14.71
CA GLU A 39 2.47 -14.48 -15.32
C GLU A 39 0.97 -14.66 -15.47
N CYS A 40 0.25 -13.55 -15.34
CA CYS A 40 -1.15 -13.48 -15.69
C CYS A 40 -1.45 -12.24 -16.53
N THR A 41 -2.67 -12.15 -17.04
CA THR A 41 -3.10 -11.03 -17.90
C THR A 41 -2.77 -9.66 -17.29
N LEU A 42 -2.95 -9.49 -15.98
CA LEU A 42 -2.62 -8.25 -15.28
C LEU A 42 -1.11 -7.95 -15.25
N SER A 43 -0.25 -8.95 -14.96
CA SER A 43 1.20 -8.73 -14.91
C SER A 43 1.76 -8.41 -16.30
N LEU A 44 1.23 -9.07 -17.35
CA LEU A 44 1.60 -8.81 -18.74
C LEU A 44 1.26 -7.37 -19.17
N LEU A 45 0.07 -6.88 -18.80
CA LEU A 45 -0.33 -5.49 -19.06
C LEU A 45 0.58 -4.49 -18.32
N LEU A 46 0.82 -4.72 -17.02
CA LEU A 46 1.68 -3.83 -16.23
C LEU A 46 3.12 -3.80 -16.75
N LYS A 47 3.65 -4.93 -17.23
CA LYS A 47 4.96 -4.98 -17.89
C LYS A 47 4.98 -4.24 -19.22
N HIS A 48 3.93 -4.39 -20.02
CA HIS A 48 3.79 -3.65 -21.28
C HIS A 48 3.77 -2.14 -21.05
N TRP A 49 3.14 -1.67 -19.96
CA TRP A 49 3.16 -0.26 -19.57
C TRP A 49 4.40 0.19 -18.80
N GLY A 50 5.37 -0.71 -18.53
CA GLY A 50 6.55 -0.41 -17.72
C GLY A 50 6.26 -0.17 -16.24
N ALA A 51 5.05 -0.48 -15.76
CA ALA A 51 4.57 -0.21 -14.41
C ALA A 51 4.78 -1.37 -13.43
N TRP A 52 5.17 -2.57 -13.90
CA TRP A 52 5.24 -3.78 -13.06
C TRP A 52 6.06 -3.59 -11.77
N SER A 53 7.27 -3.06 -11.87
CA SER A 53 8.18 -2.93 -10.72
C SER A 53 7.58 -2.03 -9.64
N ILE A 54 7.13 -0.83 -10.01
CA ILE A 54 6.56 0.12 -9.07
C ILE A 54 5.20 -0.36 -8.54
N ALA A 55 4.37 -0.95 -9.40
CA ALA A 55 3.09 -1.51 -8.99
C ALA A 55 3.26 -2.62 -7.94
N ASN A 56 4.27 -3.48 -8.08
CA ASN A 56 4.53 -4.56 -7.13
C ASN A 56 5.14 -4.07 -5.80
N GLU A 57 5.87 -2.96 -5.82
CA GLU A 57 6.34 -2.27 -4.61
C GLU A 57 5.17 -1.62 -3.86
N VAL A 58 4.33 -0.88 -4.61
CA VAL A 58 3.19 -0.14 -4.05
C VAL A 58 2.09 -1.09 -3.58
N HIS A 59 1.72 -2.06 -4.39
CA HIS A 59 0.65 -3.00 -4.11
C HIS A 59 1.25 -4.35 -3.71
N ARG A 60 1.70 -4.49 -2.46
CA ARG A 60 2.37 -5.73 -1.98
C ARG A 60 1.53 -7.00 -2.15
N TRP A 61 0.21 -6.86 -2.27
CA TRP A 61 -0.71 -7.97 -2.54
C TRP A 61 -0.68 -8.43 -4.01
N LEU A 62 -0.17 -7.61 -4.94
CA LEU A 62 -0.22 -7.82 -6.39
C LEU A 62 0.48 -9.12 -6.79
N LYS A 63 1.71 -9.36 -6.31
CA LYS A 63 2.43 -10.62 -6.60
C LYS A 63 1.60 -11.86 -6.28
N TYR A 64 0.85 -11.85 -5.18
CA TYR A 64 0.05 -13.00 -4.76
C TYR A 64 -1.23 -13.13 -5.59
N VAL A 65 -1.79 -12.04 -6.10
CA VAL A 65 -2.88 -12.09 -7.08
C VAL A 65 -2.40 -12.72 -8.39
N VAL A 66 -1.22 -12.32 -8.87
CA VAL A 66 -0.61 -12.89 -10.08
C VAL A 66 -0.33 -14.39 -9.92
N ILE A 67 0.28 -14.80 -8.80
CA ILE A 67 0.53 -16.21 -8.50
C ILE A 67 -0.78 -17.00 -8.38
N LYS A 68 -1.80 -16.43 -7.72
CA LYS A 68 -3.10 -17.09 -7.58
C LYS A 68 -3.74 -17.38 -8.94
N ASP A 69 -3.61 -16.45 -9.87
CA ASP A 69 -4.20 -16.54 -11.21
C ASP A 69 -3.40 -17.52 -12.09
N ALA A 70 -2.07 -17.43 -12.08
CA ALA A 70 -1.18 -18.26 -12.90
C ALA A 70 -1.04 -19.71 -12.38
N SER A 71 -0.91 -19.88 -11.07
CA SER A 71 -0.51 -21.14 -10.42
C SER A 71 -1.58 -21.70 -9.46
N GLY A 72 -2.66 -20.96 -9.24
CA GLY A 72 -3.76 -21.37 -8.36
C GLY A 72 -3.54 -21.04 -6.87
N PRO A 73 -4.57 -21.27 -6.04
CA PRO A 73 -4.56 -20.86 -4.63
C PRO A 73 -3.59 -21.64 -3.74
N LEU A 74 -3.26 -22.90 -4.09
CA LEU A 74 -2.36 -23.73 -3.29
C LEU A 74 -0.93 -23.19 -3.28
N GLU A 75 -0.47 -22.59 -4.38
CA GLU A 75 0.87 -21.99 -4.43
C GLU A 75 0.96 -20.75 -3.55
N VAL A 76 -0.09 -19.92 -3.51
CA VAL A 76 -0.17 -18.77 -2.61
C VAL A 76 -0.10 -19.21 -1.14
N ILE A 77 -0.84 -20.26 -0.77
CA ILE A 77 -0.85 -20.83 0.59
C ILE A 77 0.56 -21.26 0.99
N LYS A 78 1.26 -21.96 0.11
CA LYS A 78 2.64 -22.42 0.32
C LYS A 78 3.61 -21.26 0.50
N GLN A 79 3.55 -20.23 -0.35
CA GLN A 79 4.47 -19.08 -0.27
C GLN A 79 4.22 -18.18 0.95
N LEU A 80 2.99 -18.13 1.44
CA LEU A 80 2.63 -17.37 2.66
C LEU A 80 2.78 -18.18 3.94
N GLU A 81 3.06 -19.49 3.84
CA GLU A 81 3.12 -20.42 4.97
C GLU A 81 1.86 -20.38 5.86
N ILE A 82 0.69 -20.21 5.23
CA ILE A 82 -0.62 -20.19 5.91
C ILE A 82 -1.39 -21.49 5.67
N SER A 83 -2.51 -21.68 6.37
CA SER A 83 -3.43 -22.79 6.10
C SER A 83 -4.52 -22.39 5.11
N TYR A 84 -5.15 -23.39 4.48
CA TYR A 84 -6.32 -23.19 3.62
C TYR A 84 -7.47 -22.49 4.37
N THR A 85 -7.67 -22.82 5.65
CA THR A 85 -8.67 -22.18 6.51
C THR A 85 -8.42 -20.68 6.64
N ILE A 86 -7.17 -20.25 6.85
CA ILE A 86 -6.83 -18.82 6.92
C ILE A 86 -7.09 -18.14 5.59
N MET A 87 -6.76 -18.79 4.47
CA MET A 87 -7.06 -18.23 3.14
C MET A 87 -8.57 -18.01 2.94
N GLY A 88 -9.42 -18.93 3.40
CA GLY A 88 -10.88 -18.80 3.34
C GLY A 88 -11.42 -17.64 4.19
N VAL A 89 -10.85 -17.40 5.38
CA VAL A 89 -11.25 -16.27 6.25
C VAL A 89 -10.89 -14.91 5.64
N LEU A 90 -9.86 -14.87 4.80
CA LEU A 90 -9.44 -13.67 4.08
C LEU A 90 -10.23 -13.44 2.77
N ASP A 91 -11.11 -14.37 2.36
CA ASP A 91 -11.93 -14.16 1.15
C ASP A 91 -12.97 -13.08 1.40
N SER A 92 -12.83 -11.95 0.68
CA SER A 92 -13.72 -10.81 0.83
C SER A 92 -15.08 -11.10 0.19
N PHE A 93 -16.14 -11.12 1.01
CA PHE A 93 -17.52 -11.25 0.55
C PHE A 93 -17.88 -10.20 -0.51
N VAL A 94 -17.41 -8.95 -0.33
CA VAL A 94 -17.64 -7.85 -1.28
C VAL A 94 -16.96 -8.14 -2.61
N GLN A 95 -15.69 -8.55 -2.58
CA GLN A 95 -14.94 -8.90 -3.80
C GLN A 95 -15.60 -10.08 -4.53
N ARG A 96 -16.00 -11.13 -3.79
CA ARG A 96 -16.68 -12.30 -4.35
C ARG A 96 -17.97 -11.92 -5.06
N THR A 97 -18.79 -11.09 -4.40
CA THR A 97 -20.06 -10.60 -4.95
C THR A 97 -19.84 -9.84 -6.25
N ILE A 98 -18.84 -8.95 -6.32
CA ILE A 98 -18.50 -8.20 -7.54
C ILE A 98 -18.08 -9.16 -8.67
N LEU A 99 -17.23 -10.15 -8.37
CA LEU A 99 -16.77 -11.13 -9.36
C LEU A 99 -17.91 -12.02 -9.88
N ASP A 100 -18.83 -12.44 -9.00
CA ASP A 100 -19.98 -13.23 -9.40
C ASP A 100 -20.92 -12.43 -10.32
N HIS A 101 -21.19 -11.15 -9.99
CA HIS A 101 -21.93 -10.26 -10.89
C HIS A 101 -21.23 -10.06 -12.23
N PHE A 102 -19.90 -9.96 -12.23
CA PHE A 102 -19.11 -9.83 -13.45
C PHE A 102 -19.22 -11.09 -14.32
N ARG A 103 -19.16 -12.29 -13.72
CA ARG A 103 -19.27 -13.58 -14.41
C ARG A 103 -20.61 -13.74 -15.14
N GLU A 104 -21.69 -13.19 -14.60
CA GLU A 104 -23.03 -13.26 -15.19
C GLU A 104 -23.17 -12.38 -16.45
N GLN A 105 -22.26 -11.41 -16.65
CA GLN A 105 -22.34 -10.52 -17.80
C GLN A 105 -21.66 -11.09 -19.04
N ARG A 106 -22.36 -11.05 -20.17
CA ARG A 106 -21.75 -11.31 -21.49
C ARG A 106 -21.17 -10.06 -22.14
N VAL A 107 -21.75 -8.90 -21.85
CA VAL A 107 -21.36 -7.60 -22.42
C VAL A 107 -21.52 -6.53 -21.35
N ILE A 108 -20.44 -5.79 -21.08
CA ILE A 108 -20.44 -4.64 -20.18
C ILE A 108 -20.18 -3.40 -21.03
N LYS A 109 -21.06 -2.40 -20.95
CA LYS A 109 -20.96 -1.15 -21.72
C LYS A 109 -20.78 0.04 -20.79
N LYS A 110 -20.26 1.15 -21.33
CA LYS A 110 -20.22 2.44 -20.63
C LYS A 110 -21.62 2.81 -20.13
N GLY A 111 -21.70 3.27 -18.88
CA GLY A 111 -22.96 3.55 -18.17
C GLY A 111 -23.50 2.38 -17.36
N HIS A 112 -22.98 1.17 -17.52
CA HIS A 112 -23.27 0.05 -16.61
C HIS A 112 -22.49 0.20 -15.29
N LEU A 113 -23.10 -0.19 -14.16
CA LEU A 113 -22.46 -0.07 -12.84
C LEU A 113 -21.08 -0.75 -12.77
N LEU A 114 -20.98 -1.99 -13.27
CA LEU A 114 -19.70 -2.72 -13.31
C LEU A 114 -18.63 -2.00 -14.13
N PHE A 115 -19.01 -1.31 -15.21
CA PHE A 115 -18.05 -0.53 -16.01
C PHE A 115 -17.48 0.61 -15.18
N SER A 116 -18.34 1.39 -14.52
CA SER A 116 -17.91 2.48 -13.65
C SER A 116 -17.08 1.97 -12.46
N LEU A 117 -17.42 0.81 -11.91
CA LEU A 117 -16.63 0.21 -10.83
C LEU A 117 -15.23 -0.19 -11.29
N MET A 118 -15.09 -0.76 -12.49
CA MET A 118 -13.77 -1.05 -13.07
C MET A 118 -12.95 0.22 -13.29
N GLU A 119 -13.57 1.30 -13.79
CA GLU A 119 -12.90 2.60 -13.94
C GLU A 119 -12.42 3.13 -12.58
N ILE A 120 -13.25 3.08 -11.54
CA ILE A 120 -12.90 3.53 -10.18
C ILE A 120 -11.73 2.72 -9.63
N ILE A 121 -11.79 1.38 -9.70
CA ILE A 121 -10.73 0.50 -9.20
C ILE A 121 -9.42 0.73 -9.97
N GLY A 122 -9.49 0.81 -11.29
CA GLY A 122 -8.33 1.04 -12.15
C GLY A 122 -7.68 2.40 -11.88
N ASN A 123 -8.46 3.48 -11.81
CA ASN A 123 -7.94 4.81 -11.49
C ASN A 123 -7.31 4.82 -10.10
N HIS A 124 -7.98 4.28 -9.09
CA HIS A 124 -7.44 4.25 -7.74
C HIS A 124 -6.13 3.45 -7.63
N PHE A 125 -6.00 2.37 -8.41
CA PHE A 125 -4.77 1.59 -8.48
C PHE A 125 -3.56 2.44 -8.90
N PHE A 126 -3.71 3.28 -9.93
CA PHE A 126 -2.64 4.15 -10.43
C PHE A 126 -2.47 5.42 -9.59
N GLU A 127 -3.56 6.01 -9.08
CA GLU A 127 -3.50 7.15 -8.15
C GLU A 127 -2.65 6.81 -6.92
N LEU A 128 -2.75 5.58 -6.37
CA LEU A 128 -1.91 5.14 -5.27
C LEU A 128 -0.42 5.00 -5.64
N ILE A 129 -0.12 4.66 -6.90
CA ILE A 129 1.26 4.61 -7.40
C ILE A 129 1.83 6.04 -7.48
N ASP A 130 1.07 6.97 -8.02
CA ASP A 130 1.47 8.38 -8.13
C ASP A 130 1.65 9.01 -6.74
N GLU A 131 0.70 8.76 -5.83
CA GLU A 131 0.78 9.23 -4.44
C GLU A 131 2.02 8.67 -3.74
N TYR A 132 2.28 7.36 -3.85
CA TYR A 132 3.45 6.74 -3.25
C TYR A 132 4.75 7.31 -3.80
N THR A 133 4.87 7.45 -5.11
CA THR A 133 6.08 7.95 -5.76
C THR A 133 6.37 9.38 -5.32
N THR A 134 5.36 10.25 -5.37
CA THR A 134 5.48 11.65 -4.94
C THR A 134 5.83 11.76 -3.46
N THR A 135 5.13 10.99 -2.61
CA THR A 135 5.36 11.01 -1.16
C THR A 135 6.75 10.48 -0.82
N LEU A 136 7.20 9.40 -1.47
CA LEU A 136 8.52 8.82 -1.25
C LEU A 136 9.64 9.80 -1.60
N GLU A 137 9.51 10.53 -2.70
CA GLU A 137 10.45 11.58 -3.08
C GLU A 137 10.52 12.70 -2.04
N GLU A 138 9.38 13.14 -1.50
CA GLU A 138 9.36 14.15 -0.43
C GLU A 138 9.97 13.63 0.87
N VAL A 139 9.62 12.41 1.27
CA VAL A 139 10.18 11.75 2.47
C VAL A 139 11.69 11.63 2.35
N ASN A 140 12.21 11.14 1.22
CA ASN A 140 13.66 10.98 1.03
C ASN A 140 14.44 12.29 1.16
N LYS A 141 13.80 13.45 0.92
CA LYS A 141 14.42 14.78 1.06
C LYS A 141 14.40 15.32 2.49
N LYS A 142 13.43 14.89 3.31
CA LYS A 142 13.08 15.53 4.60
C LYS A 142 13.17 14.60 5.81
N ILE A 143 13.33 13.30 5.59
CA ILE A 143 13.39 12.32 6.68
C ILE A 143 14.70 12.44 7.42
N GLU A 144 14.59 12.50 8.75
CA GLU A 144 15.73 12.49 9.65
C GLU A 144 15.62 11.33 10.63
N PHE A 145 16.77 10.78 11.00
CA PHE A 145 16.87 9.64 11.90
C PHE A 145 17.73 10.00 13.10
N GLU A 146 17.21 9.78 14.29
CA GLU A 146 17.91 10.02 15.55
C GLU A 146 17.72 8.86 16.53
N ILE A 147 18.57 8.83 17.55
CA ILE A 147 18.40 7.97 18.73
C ILE A 147 18.30 8.90 19.93
N ILE A 148 17.10 9.03 20.49
CA ILE A 148 16.81 9.90 21.63
C ILE A 148 16.67 9.01 22.87
N GLU A 149 17.54 9.18 23.87
CA GLU A 149 17.56 8.35 25.09
C GLU A 149 17.53 6.83 24.79
N GLY A 150 18.24 6.40 23.75
CA GLY A 150 18.29 4.99 23.33
C GLY A 150 17.10 4.49 22.49
N VAL A 151 16.13 5.36 22.18
CA VAL A 151 14.95 5.04 21.35
C VAL A 151 15.13 5.55 19.93
N GLN A 152 15.01 4.64 18.96
CA GLN A 152 15.05 4.96 17.53
C GLN A 152 13.87 5.85 17.14
N THR A 153 14.19 7.03 16.64
CA THR A 153 13.20 8.06 16.32
C THR A 153 13.38 8.52 14.88
N VAL A 154 12.27 8.58 14.15
CA VAL A 154 12.22 9.20 12.83
C VAL A 154 11.45 10.51 12.89
N LEU A 155 12.06 11.56 12.35
CA LEU A 155 11.51 12.91 12.28
C LEU A 155 11.18 13.22 10.83
N CYS A 156 9.91 13.51 10.56
CA CYS A 156 9.46 13.95 9.25
C CYS A 156 8.25 14.92 9.34
N PRO A 157 8.31 15.97 10.18
CA PRO A 157 7.15 16.84 10.44
C PRO A 157 6.80 17.78 9.29
N ASP A 158 7.75 18.07 8.39
CA ASP A 158 7.63 19.14 7.38
C ASP A 158 7.16 18.66 5.99
N ILE A 159 6.44 17.53 5.92
CA ILE A 159 5.83 17.03 4.68
C ILE A 159 4.48 17.69 4.44
N LEU A 160 4.13 17.90 3.16
CA LEU A 160 2.85 18.45 2.78
C LEU A 160 1.74 17.41 2.96
N GLY A 161 1.00 17.55 4.06
CA GLY A 161 -0.18 16.73 4.32
C GLY A 161 0.13 15.34 4.87
N HIS A 162 -0.94 14.63 5.21
CA HIS A 162 -0.86 13.28 5.76
C HIS A 162 -1.59 12.31 4.84
N SER A 163 -0.98 11.15 4.62
CA SER A 163 -1.66 9.99 4.04
C SER A 163 -1.26 8.69 4.72
N SER A 164 -2.06 7.63 4.52
CA SER A 164 -1.67 6.28 4.93
C SER A 164 -0.37 5.83 4.27
N THR A 165 -0.09 6.34 3.07
CA THR A 165 1.12 6.09 2.29
C THR A 165 2.35 6.67 2.96
N LEU A 166 2.27 7.90 3.47
CA LEU A 166 3.33 8.51 4.28
C LEU A 166 3.69 7.64 5.48
N VAL A 167 2.68 7.22 6.27
CA VAL A 167 2.91 6.38 7.45
C VAL A 167 3.63 5.09 7.05
N ARG A 168 3.20 4.45 5.95
CA ARG A 168 3.84 3.25 5.43
C ARG A 168 5.31 3.49 5.05
N ILE A 169 5.59 4.51 4.25
CA ILE A 169 6.94 4.84 3.80
C ILE A 169 7.85 5.08 5.01
N ILE A 170 7.38 5.84 6.01
CA ILE A 170 8.13 6.06 7.25
C ILE A 170 8.46 4.72 7.94
N LYS A 171 7.50 3.79 8.02
CA LYS A 171 7.76 2.47 8.61
C LYS A 171 8.84 1.70 7.86
N ASP A 172 8.77 1.71 6.53
CA ASP A 172 9.72 1.00 5.68
C ASP A 172 11.12 1.61 5.83
N LYS A 173 11.22 2.94 5.80
CA LYS A 173 12.46 3.70 6.02
C LYS A 173 13.09 3.45 7.39
N MET A 174 12.27 3.35 8.44
CA MET A 174 12.76 2.98 9.77
C MET A 174 13.37 1.56 9.79
N ARG A 175 12.73 0.60 9.12
CA ARG A 175 13.24 -0.79 9.03
C ARG A 175 14.47 -0.92 8.13
N GLU A 176 14.55 -0.12 7.07
CA GLU A 176 15.77 -0.01 6.25
C GLU A 176 16.95 0.52 7.07
N LYS A 177 16.72 1.57 7.89
CA LYS A 177 17.75 2.18 8.73
C LYS A 177 18.17 1.28 9.89
N TRP A 178 17.21 0.60 10.50
CA TRP A 178 17.40 -0.28 11.65
C TRP A 178 16.71 -1.63 11.39
N PRO A 179 17.40 -2.62 10.78
CA PRO A 179 16.81 -3.92 10.45
C PRO A 179 16.29 -4.70 11.66
N ASP A 180 16.96 -4.57 12.80
CA ASP A 180 16.60 -5.23 14.07
C ASP A 180 15.65 -4.39 14.94
N LEU A 181 14.99 -3.38 14.36
CA LEU A 181 14.09 -2.47 15.08
C LEU A 181 12.93 -3.22 15.74
N ARG A 182 12.83 -3.11 17.06
CA ARG A 182 11.75 -3.70 17.87
C ARG A 182 10.75 -2.68 18.44
N GLY A 183 10.83 -1.45 17.99
CA GLY A 183 10.07 -0.33 18.54
C GLY A 183 10.75 0.99 18.25
N GLY A 184 10.04 2.10 18.47
CA GLY A 184 10.59 3.43 18.27
C GLY A 184 9.53 4.51 18.30
N ILE A 185 9.86 5.66 17.73
CA ILE A 185 8.98 6.83 17.63
C ILE A 185 8.97 7.32 16.19
N ALA A 186 7.78 7.67 15.70
CA ALA A 186 7.61 8.28 14.39
C ALA A 186 6.88 9.62 14.51
N VAL A 187 7.46 10.66 13.90
CA VAL A 187 6.94 12.03 13.88
C VAL A 187 6.62 12.47 12.47
N TYR A 188 5.39 12.92 12.23
CA TYR A 188 4.90 13.30 10.90
C TYR A 188 3.66 14.21 10.99
N PRO A 189 3.23 14.88 9.91
CA PRO A 189 1.99 15.67 9.91
C PRO A 189 0.76 14.91 10.38
N ASN A 190 -0.10 15.55 11.18
CA ASN A 190 -1.33 14.93 11.65
C ASN A 190 -2.45 15.01 10.58
N LYS A 191 -3.10 13.87 10.31
CA LYS A 191 -4.28 13.79 9.43
C LYS A 191 -5.51 14.49 9.98
N ARG A 192 -5.72 14.36 11.30
CA ARG A 192 -7.00 14.68 11.96
C ARG A 192 -7.05 16.13 12.39
N VAL A 193 -5.90 16.69 12.76
CA VAL A 193 -5.76 18.07 13.21
C VAL A 193 -4.86 18.80 12.23
N LYS A 194 -5.47 19.61 11.37
CA LYS A 194 -4.74 20.33 10.31
C LYS A 194 -3.70 21.26 10.93
N GLY A 195 -2.49 21.25 10.37
CA GLY A 195 -1.40 22.12 10.82
C GLY A 195 -0.78 21.69 12.15
N SER A 196 -0.98 20.45 12.58
CA SER A 196 -0.37 19.89 13.79
C SER A 196 0.57 18.73 13.47
N ILE A 197 1.42 18.39 14.43
CA ILE A 197 2.36 17.26 14.35
C ILE A 197 1.75 16.06 15.09
N ALA A 198 1.84 14.89 14.48
CA ALA A 198 1.55 13.60 15.10
C ALA A 198 2.86 12.93 15.54
N ILE A 199 2.91 12.50 16.80
CA ILE A 199 4.01 11.72 17.37
C ILE A 199 3.41 10.37 17.79
N LYS A 200 3.94 9.28 17.24
CA LYS A 200 3.38 7.93 17.41
C LYS A 200 4.43 6.94 17.86
N ARG A 201 4.05 6.08 18.81
CA ARG A 201 4.79 4.90 19.24
C ARG A 201 4.80 3.86 18.14
N PHE A 202 5.98 3.45 17.72
CA PHE A 202 6.20 2.44 16.70
C PHE A 202 6.26 1.05 17.33
N GLU A 203 5.57 0.07 16.73
CA GLU A 203 5.54 -1.35 17.16
C GLU A 203 5.29 -1.57 18.67
N ASN A 204 4.51 -0.68 19.30
CA ASN A 204 4.22 -0.72 20.74
C ASN A 204 5.47 -0.73 21.65
N ASP A 205 6.51 0.03 21.29
CA ASP A 205 7.73 0.15 22.09
C ASP A 205 7.45 0.48 23.58
N PRO A 206 7.70 -0.44 24.53
CA PRO A 206 7.34 -0.24 25.93
C PRO A 206 8.14 0.89 26.60
N ARG A 207 9.20 1.40 25.96
CA ARG A 207 10.00 2.51 26.46
C ARG A 207 9.33 3.88 26.27
N VAL A 208 8.19 3.94 25.57
CA VAL A 208 7.54 5.21 25.18
C VAL A 208 6.12 5.27 25.72
N ASP A 209 5.82 6.34 26.46
CA ASP A 209 4.48 6.65 26.96
C ASP A 209 4.18 8.15 26.86
N PHE A 210 3.33 8.52 25.92
CA PHE A 210 2.93 9.91 25.70
C PHE A 210 1.90 10.45 26.70
N THR A 211 1.37 9.63 27.61
CA THR A 211 0.55 10.16 28.72
C THR A 211 1.37 11.03 29.66
N ARG A 212 2.68 10.78 29.76
CA ARG A 212 3.62 11.53 30.61
C ARG A 212 3.72 13.02 30.26
N ILE A 213 3.35 13.37 29.03
CA ILE A 213 3.41 14.73 28.51
C ILE A 213 2.02 15.25 28.13
N SER A 214 0.92 14.59 28.54
CA SER A 214 -0.44 14.94 28.12
C SER A 214 -0.85 16.37 28.49
N ASP A 215 -0.29 16.88 29.58
CA ASP A 215 -0.68 18.16 30.17
C ASP A 215 0.23 19.32 29.71
N TYR A 216 1.13 19.05 28.75
CA TYR A 216 2.00 20.08 28.19
C TYR A 216 1.19 21.09 27.37
N GLU A 217 1.50 22.37 27.50
CA GLU A 217 0.73 23.48 26.91
C GLU A 217 0.48 23.35 25.39
N LYS A 218 1.44 22.78 24.66
CA LYS A 218 1.37 22.62 23.20
C LYS A 218 0.71 21.33 22.73
N VAL A 219 0.18 20.52 23.65
CA VAL A 219 -0.53 19.28 23.34
C VAL A 219 -1.98 19.59 23.02
N ILE A 220 -2.41 19.15 21.84
CA ILE A 220 -3.79 19.28 21.36
C ILE A 220 -4.61 18.05 21.77
N TYR A 221 -3.99 16.87 21.72
CA TYR A 221 -4.64 15.61 22.05
C TYR A 221 -3.60 14.56 22.43
N SER A 222 -3.86 13.81 23.50
CA SER A 222 -3.10 12.61 23.87
C SER A 222 -4.02 11.40 23.95
N HIS A 223 -3.58 10.26 23.41
CA HIS A 223 -4.34 9.02 23.52
C HIS A 223 -4.12 8.40 24.92
N PRO A 224 -5.18 7.96 25.64
CA PRO A 224 -5.05 7.42 27.00
C PRO A 224 -4.08 6.23 27.14
N GLU A 225 -4.01 5.37 26.13
CA GLU A 225 -3.05 4.24 26.07
C GLU A 225 -1.59 4.63 25.75
N GLY A 226 -1.27 5.93 25.67
CA GLY A 226 0.10 6.43 25.56
C GLY A 226 0.82 6.18 24.24
N PHE A 227 0.15 5.65 23.21
CA PHE A 227 0.80 5.34 21.92
C PHE A 227 0.80 6.48 20.90
N PHE A 228 0.07 7.56 21.15
CA PHE A 228 -0.09 8.66 20.19
C PHE A 228 -0.34 9.97 20.91
N ILE A 229 0.28 11.03 20.40
CA ILE A 229 0.01 12.41 20.79
C ILE A 229 0.04 13.33 19.58
N SER A 230 -0.77 14.38 19.65
CA SER A 230 -0.85 15.46 18.68
C SER A 230 -0.43 16.75 19.35
N VAL A 231 0.52 17.46 18.74
CA VAL A 231 1.04 18.73 19.24
C VAL A 231 0.92 19.83 18.18
N GLU A 232 0.89 21.07 18.62
CA GLU A 232 1.05 22.23 17.73
C GLU A 232 2.37 22.15 16.94
N GLN A 233 2.48 22.93 15.86
CA GLN A 233 3.79 23.15 15.23
C GLN A 233 4.70 23.86 16.23
N ILE A 234 5.81 23.22 16.56
CA ILE A 234 6.77 23.67 17.56
C ILE A 234 8.19 23.57 17.00
N PRO A 235 9.13 24.40 17.48
CA PRO A 235 10.54 24.28 17.11
C PRO A 235 11.08 22.88 17.42
N GLU A 236 11.99 22.41 16.57
CA GLU A 236 12.57 21.06 16.64
C GLU A 236 13.17 20.74 18.03
N GLU A 237 13.84 21.70 18.66
CA GLU A 237 14.39 21.55 20.01
C GLU A 237 13.31 21.24 21.06
N LEU A 238 12.15 21.88 20.96
CA LEU A 238 11.02 21.63 21.87
C LEU A 238 10.37 20.28 21.56
N LEU A 239 10.26 19.92 20.28
CA LEU A 239 9.77 18.62 19.83
C LEU A 239 10.63 17.49 20.39
N LYS A 240 11.95 17.59 20.29
CA LYS A 240 12.90 16.62 20.85
C LYS A 240 12.81 16.54 22.37
N LYS A 241 12.61 17.67 23.05
CA LYS A 241 12.35 17.68 24.49
C LYS A 241 11.08 16.90 24.86
N TYR A 242 9.98 17.11 24.14
CA TYR A 242 8.72 16.39 24.39
C TYR A 242 8.91 14.88 24.20
N ILE A 243 9.61 14.49 23.14
CA ILE A 243 9.95 13.08 22.89
C ILE A 243 10.76 12.50 24.03
N LYS A 244 11.80 13.20 24.49
CA LYS A 244 12.65 12.78 25.61
C LYS A 244 11.87 12.60 26.91
N ASP A 245 10.95 13.51 27.23
CA ASP A 245 10.15 13.45 28.46
C ASP A 245 9.13 12.29 28.45
N ALA A 246 8.68 11.87 27.25
CA ALA A 246 7.80 10.73 27.04
C ALA A 246 8.52 9.37 27.11
N ILE A 247 9.85 9.33 27.09
CA ILE A 247 10.62 8.08 27.23
C ILE A 247 10.71 7.70 28.71
N ILE A 248 10.32 6.47 29.00
CA ILE A 248 10.41 5.86 30.32
C ILE A 248 11.87 5.45 30.54
N LYS A 249 12.45 5.93 31.64
CA LYS A 249 13.81 5.58 32.09
C LYS A 249 13.82 4.26 32.84
#